data_AF-A0A2G2W2Q8-F1
#
_entry.id   AF-A0A2G2W2Q8-F1
#
_cell.length_a   1.000
_cell.length_b   1.000
_cell.length_c   1.000
_cell.angle_alpha   90.00
_cell.angle_beta   90.00
_cell.angle_gamma   90.00
#
_symmetry.space_group_name_H-M   'P 1'
#
loop_
_entity.id
_entity.type
_entity.pdbx_description
1 polymer ?
#
loop_
_entity_poly.entity_id
_entity_poly.type
_entity_poly.pdbx_seq_one_letter_code
_entity_poly.pdbx_strand_id
1 'polypeptide(L)'
;MHCFGTGALEMIHCSELRLQKVAMVQNDASETYVAWKLSGFSANRVIGSGTNLDSSRFQFLIADHLDVNAQDAQAYIVGEHGDSSVALCSSISVGGIPLLSFLERQQMAIEKETLENIHKQSVLELACTAW
;
A
#
# COMPACT_ATOMS: atom_id res chain seq x y z
N MET A 1 22.58 -6.30 -18.59
CA MET A 1 21.24 -5.89 -18.09
C MET A 1 20.45 -5.48 -19.31
N HIS A 2 19.58 -6.35 -19.83
CA HIS A 2 18.71 -6.02 -20.96
C HIS A 2 17.32 -5.76 -20.40
N CYS A 3 16.95 -4.48 -20.30
CA CYS A 3 15.59 -4.05 -20.00
C CYS A 3 14.79 -4.11 -21.30
N PHE A 4 13.78 -4.97 -21.37
CA PHE A 4 12.76 -4.91 -22.42
C PHE A 4 11.59 -4.08 -21.86
N GLY A 5 11.34 -2.89 -22.45
CA GLY A 5 10.18 -2.03 -22.15
C GLY A 5 8.86 -2.69 -22.58
N THR A 6 7.69 -2.30 -22.10
CA THR A 6 7.09 -0.94 -22.06
C THR A 6 6.03 -0.85 -20.95
N GLY A 7 6.06 0.18 -20.10
CA GLY A 7 4.95 0.60 -19.22
C GLY A 7 4.53 -0.37 -18.11
N ALA A 8 4.63 0.08 -16.85
CA ALA A 8 4.10 -0.54 -15.62
C ALA A 8 4.69 -1.89 -15.14
N LEU A 9 5.25 -2.75 -16.01
CA LEU A 9 5.79 -4.05 -15.60
C LEU A 9 7.32 -4.04 -15.45
N GLU A 10 7.84 -3.61 -14.30
CA GLU A 10 9.24 -3.87 -13.96
C GLU A 10 9.43 -5.34 -13.55
N MET A 11 9.59 -6.23 -14.54
CA MET A 11 10.10 -7.57 -14.26
C MET A 11 11.60 -7.49 -14.01
N ILE A 12 12.00 -7.47 -12.73
CA ILE A 12 13.41 -7.54 -12.34
C ILE A 12 14.00 -8.88 -12.77
N HIS A 13 14.59 -8.92 -13.97
CA HIS A 13 15.33 -10.07 -14.46
C HIS A 13 16.77 -10.01 -13.95
N CYS A 14 17.00 -10.50 -12.72
CA CYS A 14 18.35 -10.63 -12.18
C CYS A 14 18.97 -11.96 -12.67
N SER A 15 19.94 -11.88 -13.60
CA SER A 15 20.63 -13.04 -14.18
C SER A 15 21.68 -13.68 -13.26
N GLU A 16 21.98 -13.08 -12.09
CA GLU A 16 23.13 -13.48 -11.25
C GLU A 16 22.78 -14.30 -10.00
N LEU A 17 21.50 -14.52 -9.68
CA LEU A 17 21.08 -15.36 -8.56
C LEU A 17 20.51 -16.70 -9.06
N ARG A 18 21.31 -17.76 -8.98
CA ARG A 18 20.94 -19.14 -9.31
C ARG A 18 20.07 -19.81 -8.24
N LEU A 19 19.28 -19.05 -7.49
CA LEU A 19 18.29 -19.55 -6.52
C LEU A 19 17.04 -18.67 -6.59
N GLN A 20 15.93 -19.27 -7.00
CA GLN A 20 14.54 -18.83 -6.75
C GLN A 20 14.16 -17.42 -7.29
N LYS A 21 13.87 -17.32 -8.59
CA LYS A 21 13.31 -16.10 -9.20
C LYS A 21 11.90 -15.82 -8.64
N VAL A 22 11.74 -14.73 -7.91
CA VAL A 22 10.44 -14.16 -7.49
C VAL A 22 10.21 -12.88 -8.29
N ALA A 23 9.05 -12.75 -8.93
CA ALA A 23 8.65 -11.53 -9.62
C ALA A 23 7.89 -10.62 -8.65
N MET A 24 8.42 -9.41 -8.43
CA MET A 24 7.74 -8.35 -7.68
C MET A 24 7.12 -7.40 -8.69
N VAL A 25 5.82 -7.12 -8.56
CA VAL A 25 5.10 -6.18 -9.44
C VAL A 25 4.72 -4.96 -8.61
N GLN A 26 5.09 -3.77 -9.09
CA GLN A 26 4.84 -2.48 -8.44
C GLN A 26 3.40 -1.98 -8.58
N ASN A 27 2.45 -2.88 -8.84
CA ASN A 27 1.05 -2.52 -9.01
C ASN A 27 0.13 -3.71 -8.67
N ASP A 28 -1.16 -3.44 -8.72
CA ASP A 28 -2.29 -4.24 -8.28
C ASP A 28 -2.31 -5.75 -8.56
N ALA A 29 -3.28 -6.40 -7.92
CA ALA A 29 -3.62 -7.81 -8.15
C ALA A 29 -3.83 -8.16 -9.64
N SER A 30 -4.33 -7.22 -10.44
CA SER A 30 -4.53 -7.37 -11.88
C SER A 30 -3.20 -7.50 -12.64
N GLU A 31 -2.24 -6.62 -12.40
CA GLU A 31 -0.91 -6.69 -13.00
C GLU A 31 -0.11 -7.88 -12.49
N THR A 32 -0.25 -8.20 -11.20
CA THR A 32 0.34 -9.40 -10.60
C THR A 32 -0.17 -10.67 -11.28
N TYR A 33 -1.47 -10.74 -11.59
CA TYR A 33 -2.07 -11.86 -12.31
C TYR A 33 -1.53 -11.97 -13.74
N VAL A 34 -1.42 -10.85 -14.45
CA VAL A 34 -0.83 -10.81 -15.80
C VAL A 34 0.63 -11.24 -15.78
N ALA A 35 1.44 -10.71 -14.85
CA ALA A 35 2.82 -11.11 -14.65
C ALA A 35 2.94 -12.61 -14.33
N TRP A 36 2.03 -13.16 -13.52
CA TRP A 36 1.97 -14.59 -13.26
C TRP A 36 1.71 -15.42 -14.52
N LYS A 37 0.71 -15.03 -15.31
CA LYS A 37 0.37 -15.73 -16.56
C LYS A 37 1.48 -15.63 -17.61
N LEU A 38 2.15 -14.48 -17.73
CA LEU A 38 3.20 -14.25 -18.72
C LEU A 38 4.56 -14.82 -18.33
N SER A 39 4.89 -14.84 -17.03
CA SER A 39 6.21 -15.32 -16.55
C SER A 39 6.37 -16.84 -16.58
N GLY A 40 5.27 -17.60 -16.53
CA GLY A 40 5.30 -19.06 -16.40
C GLY A 40 5.78 -19.53 -15.02
N PHE A 41 5.89 -18.64 -14.03
CA PHE A 41 6.24 -19.02 -12.66
C PHE A 41 5.07 -19.68 -11.93
N SER A 42 5.39 -20.50 -10.94
CA SER A 42 4.38 -20.98 -9.99
C SER A 42 3.84 -19.80 -9.17
N ALA A 43 2.55 -19.79 -8.83
CA ALA A 43 1.89 -18.64 -8.21
C ALA A 43 2.57 -18.17 -6.91
N ASN A 44 3.18 -19.08 -6.15
CA ASN A 44 3.95 -18.77 -4.94
C ASN A 44 5.25 -17.98 -5.19
N ARG A 45 5.60 -17.69 -6.44
CA ARG A 45 6.79 -16.93 -6.85
C ARG A 45 6.44 -15.60 -7.54
N VAL A 46 5.18 -15.20 -7.53
CA VAL A 46 4.73 -13.93 -8.07
C VAL A 46 3.99 -13.19 -6.98
N ILE A 47 4.57 -12.09 -6.52
CA ILE A 47 4.06 -11.31 -5.40
C ILE A 47 3.82 -9.89 -5.91
N GLY A 48 2.59 -9.43 -5.79
CA GLY A 48 2.25 -8.03 -6.00
C GLY A 48 2.54 -7.23 -4.75
N SER A 49 3.03 -6.01 -4.91
CA SER A 49 3.09 -5.07 -3.78
C SER A 49 1.68 -4.72 -3.28
N GLY A 50 0.67 -4.75 -4.17
CA GLY A 50 -0.70 -4.40 -3.86
C GLY A 50 -0.81 -3.01 -3.23
N THR A 51 -1.69 -2.86 -2.24
CA THR A 51 -1.97 -1.62 -1.52
C THR A 51 -0.96 -1.30 -0.39
N ASN A 52 0.23 -1.90 -0.41
CA ASN A 52 1.23 -1.69 0.66
C ASN A 52 1.73 -0.24 0.68
N LEU A 53 1.97 0.36 -0.49
CA LEU A 53 2.35 1.78 -0.58
C LEU A 53 1.23 2.69 -0.07
N ASP A 54 -0.02 2.42 -0.45
CA ASP A 54 -1.19 3.18 0.01
C ASP A 54 -1.35 3.06 1.51
N SER A 55 -1.19 1.85 2.06
CA SER A 55 -1.25 1.60 3.50
C SER A 55 -0.16 2.36 4.25
N SER A 56 1.06 2.39 3.71
CA SER A 56 2.17 3.15 4.30
C SER A 56 1.92 4.66 4.27
N ARG A 57 1.36 5.18 3.17
CA ARG A 57 0.94 6.60 3.07
C ARG A 57 -0.20 6.91 4.02
N PHE A 58 -1.18 6.02 4.13
CA PHE A 58 -2.31 6.15 5.04
C PHE A 58 -1.85 6.18 6.50
N GLN A 59 -0.91 5.30 6.88
CA GLN A 59 -0.28 5.32 8.20
C GLN A 59 0.41 6.66 8.49
N PHE A 60 1.18 7.17 7.52
CA PHE A 60 1.85 8.46 7.66
C PHE A 60 0.85 9.61 7.87
N LEU A 61 -0.20 9.70 7.05
CA LEU A 61 -1.19 10.78 7.15
C LEU A 61 -2.02 10.69 8.44
N ILE A 62 -2.35 9.48 8.91
CA ILE A 62 -3.01 9.28 10.21
C ILE A 62 -2.08 9.73 11.34
N ALA A 63 -0.81 9.37 11.27
CA ALA A 63 0.17 9.76 12.29
C ALA A 63 0.40 11.27 12.34
N ASP A 64 0.51 11.91 11.17
CA ASP A 64 0.60 13.37 11.03
C ASP A 64 -0.63 14.07 11.62
N HIS A 65 -1.83 13.56 11.33
CA HIS A 65 -3.08 14.12 11.87
C HIS A 65 -3.21 13.97 13.40
N LEU A 66 -2.64 12.92 13.97
CA LEU A 66 -2.69 12.63 15.41
C LEU A 66 -1.45 13.14 16.17
N ASP A 67 -0.50 13.77 15.49
CA ASP A 67 0.79 14.21 16.03
C ASP A 67 1.55 13.08 16.77
N VAL A 68 1.61 11.91 16.13
CA VAL A 68 2.33 10.73 16.63
C VAL A 68 3.38 10.26 15.65
N ASN A 69 4.27 9.36 16.09
CA ASN A 69 5.24 8.75 15.18
C ASN A 69 4.52 7.83 14.18
N ALA A 70 4.86 7.94 12.90
CA ALA A 70 4.33 7.09 11.84
C ALA A 70 4.52 5.59 12.12
N GLN A 71 5.59 5.20 12.82
CA GLN A 71 5.83 3.79 13.19
C GLN A 71 4.84 3.27 14.25
N ASP A 72 4.22 4.16 15.01
CA ASP A 72 3.25 3.80 16.04
C ASP A 72 1.83 3.68 15.47
N ALA A 73 1.56 4.28 14.30
CA ALA A 73 0.26 4.19 13.63
C ALA A 73 0.20 2.94 12.74
N GLN A 74 -0.74 2.04 13.03
CA GLN A 74 -1.07 0.94 12.14
C GLN A 74 -2.43 1.15 11.52
N ALA A 75 -2.44 1.21 10.19
CA ALA A 75 -3.62 1.41 9.37
C ALA A 75 -3.41 0.71 8.03
N TYR A 76 -4.48 0.15 7.47
CA TYR A 76 -4.41 -0.71 6.29
C TYR A 76 -5.47 -0.30 5.27
N ILE A 77 -5.04 -0.27 4.01
CA ILE A 77 -5.93 -0.16 2.85
C ILE A 77 -5.93 -1.51 2.15
N VAL A 78 -7.11 -2.00 1.83
CA VAL A 78 -7.30 -3.28 1.13
C VAL A 78 -8.17 -3.09 -0.10
N GLY A 79 -8.05 -4.01 -1.05
CA GLY A 79 -8.79 -3.96 -2.32
C GLY A 79 -7.87 -3.70 -3.50
N GLU A 80 -8.47 -3.26 -4.60
CA GLU A 80 -7.75 -2.78 -5.78
C GLU A 80 -7.27 -1.35 -5.52
N HIS A 81 -6.03 -1.04 -5.88
CA HIS A 81 -5.45 0.29 -5.82
C HIS A 81 -6.26 1.24 -6.71
N GLY A 82 -6.58 2.41 -6.17
CA GLY A 82 -7.47 3.39 -6.81
C GLY A 82 -8.86 3.46 -6.17
N ASP A 83 -9.87 3.76 -6.98
CA ASP A 83 -11.21 4.15 -6.52
C ASP A 83 -11.97 3.05 -5.77
N SER A 84 -11.60 1.78 -5.99
CA SER A 84 -12.21 0.61 -5.34
C SER A 84 -11.51 0.20 -4.03
N SER A 85 -10.47 0.93 -3.62
CA SER A 85 -9.75 0.65 -2.37
C SER A 85 -10.62 0.97 -1.15
N VAL A 86 -10.39 0.24 -0.05
CA VAL A 86 -11.14 0.38 1.20
C VAL A 86 -10.18 0.55 2.36
N ALA A 87 -10.28 1.69 3.06
CA ALA A 87 -9.58 1.89 4.32
C ALA A 87 -10.27 1.12 5.46
N LEU A 88 -9.50 0.32 6.20
CA LEU A 88 -10.00 -0.45 7.34
C LEU A 88 -10.03 0.40 8.62
N CYS A 89 -10.94 1.40 8.66
CA CYS A 89 -11.03 2.36 9.78
C CYS A 89 -11.22 1.69 11.15
N SER A 90 -11.92 0.55 11.19
CA SER A 90 -12.15 -0.22 12.43
C SER A 90 -10.89 -0.91 12.97
N SER A 91 -9.88 -1.10 12.12
CA SER A 91 -8.62 -1.79 12.48
C SER A 91 -7.48 -0.82 12.76
N ILE A 92 -7.73 0.50 12.72
CA ILE A 92 -6.69 1.49 12.99
C ILE A 92 -6.30 1.42 14.46
N SER A 93 -4.99 1.41 14.71
CA SER A 93 -4.43 1.47 16.07
C SER A 93 -3.22 2.39 16.12
N VAL A 94 -2.98 2.96 17.30
CA VAL A 94 -1.83 3.83 17.59
C VAL A 94 -1.14 3.30 18.84
N GLY A 95 0.14 2.93 18.73
CA GLY A 95 0.90 2.30 19.82
C GLY A 95 0.28 0.99 20.31
N GLY A 96 -0.43 0.27 19.43
CA GLY A 96 -1.17 -0.95 19.77
C GLY A 96 -2.52 -0.74 20.46
N ILE A 97 -2.98 0.51 20.62
CA ILE A 97 -4.28 0.85 21.18
C ILE A 97 -5.25 1.16 20.02
N PRO A 98 -6.49 0.63 20.02
CA PRO A 98 -7.49 0.97 19.00
C PRO A 98 -7.72 2.49 18.91
N LEU A 99 -7.88 3.00 17.69
CA LEU A 99 -8.00 4.43 17.41
C LEU A 99 -9.09 5.12 18.26
N LEU A 100 -10.28 4.51 18.38
CA LEU A 100 -11.37 5.06 19.19
C LEU A 100 -10.97 5.25 20.65
N SER A 101 -10.32 4.23 21.25
CA SER A 101 -9.84 4.30 22.63
C SER A 101 -8.67 5.27 22.80
N PHE A 102 -7.83 5.44 21.78
CA PHE A 102 -6.76 6.44 21.78
C PHE A 102 -7.33 7.87 21.78
N LEU A 103 -8.30 8.13 20.91
CA LEU A 103 -8.98 9.43 20.80
C LEU A 103 -9.71 9.83 22.08
N GLU A 104 -10.43 8.88 22.71
CA GLU A 104 -11.08 9.10 24.01
C GLU A 104 -10.08 9.53 25.10
N ARG A 105 -8.89 8.92 25.13
CA ARG A 105 -7.84 9.26 26.12
C ARG A 105 -7.24 10.64 25.89
N GLN A 106 -7.06 11.01 24.63
CA GLN A 106 -6.52 12.33 24.25
C GLN A 106 -7.59 13.43 24.23
N GLN A 107 -8.86 13.10 24.52
CA GLN A 107 -9.99 14.02 24.42
C GLN A 107 -10.11 14.64 23.01
N MET A 108 -9.77 13.84 21.99
CA MET A 108 -9.83 14.21 20.58
C MET A 108 -11.01 13.51 19.93
N ALA A 109 -11.50 14.07 18.82
CA ALA A 109 -12.47 13.42 17.95
C ALA A 109 -11.94 13.50 16.52
N ILE A 110 -12.07 12.39 15.79
CA ILE A 110 -11.84 12.38 14.34
C ILE A 110 -13.18 12.17 13.67
N GLU A 111 -13.51 13.03 12.72
CA GLU A 111 -14.72 12.88 11.93
C GLU A 111 -14.52 11.82 10.86
N LYS A 112 -15.59 11.08 10.53
CA LYS A 112 -15.54 10.06 9.47
C LYS A 112 -15.12 10.68 8.13
N GLU A 113 -15.57 11.89 7.84
CA GLU A 113 -15.19 12.63 6.63
C GLU A 113 -13.68 12.91 6.58
N THR A 114 -13.04 13.17 7.71
CA THR A 114 -11.58 13.36 7.78
C THR A 114 -10.85 12.08 7.41
N LEU A 115 -11.28 10.93 7.95
CA LEU A 115 -10.73 9.62 7.56
C LEU A 115 -10.92 9.30 6.08
N GLU A 116 -12.09 9.64 5.52
CA GLU A 116 -12.36 9.48 4.09
C GLU A 116 -11.47 10.37 3.22
N ASN A 117 -11.20 11.60 3.67
CA ASN A 117 -10.28 12.51 2.98
C ASN A 117 -8.83 12.04 3.04
N ILE A 118 -8.39 11.54 4.21
CA ILE A 118 -7.06 10.95 4.39
C ILE A 118 -6.90 9.70 3.50
N HIS A 119 -7.93 8.85 3.42
CA HIS A 119 -7.95 7.70 2.52
C HIS A 119 -7.82 8.14 1.07
N LYS A 120 -8.64 9.09 0.60
CA LYS A 120 -8.52 9.64 -0.76
C LYS A 120 -7.11 10.17 -1.05
N GLN A 121 -6.52 10.93 -0.12
CA GLN A 121 -5.19 11.49 -0.29
C GLN A 121 -4.10 10.40 -0.35
N SER A 122 -4.22 9.34 0.45
CA SER A 122 -3.26 8.21 0.43
C SER A 122 -3.24 7.46 -0.90
N VAL A 123 -4.36 7.48 -1.63
CA VAL A 123 -4.55 6.80 -2.92
C VAL A 123 -4.26 7.73 -4.11
N LEU A 124 -4.54 9.03 -3.99
CA LEU A 124 -4.54 9.97 -5.12
C LEU A 124 -3.18 10.51 -5.59
N GLU A 125 -2.05 10.15 -4.96
CA GLU A 125 -0.72 10.64 -5.38
C GLU A 125 0.09 9.60 -6.18
N LEU A 126 -0.41 9.22 -7.34
CA LEU A 126 0.43 8.68 -8.43
C LEU A 126 0.30 9.47 -9.74
N ALA A 127 -0.52 10.53 -9.79
CA ALA A 127 -0.72 11.24 -11.05
C ALA A 127 0.36 12.28 -11.39
N CYS A 128 1.02 12.96 -10.44
CA CYS A 128 1.92 14.05 -10.82
C CYS A 128 2.78 14.62 -9.68
N THR A 129 3.92 13.99 -9.33
CA THR A 129 5.06 14.73 -8.75
C THR A 129 6.38 13.99 -9.04
N ALA A 130 7.04 14.47 -10.10
CA ALA A 130 8.48 14.39 -10.36
C ALA A 130 9.14 12.99 -10.36
N TRP A 131 9.18 12.35 -11.54
CA TRP A 131 10.40 12.00 -12.28
C TRP A 131 10.09 12.02 -13.79
#